data_AF-A0A2E7WV82-F1
#
_entry.id   AF-A0A2E7WV82-F1
#
_cell.length_a   1.000
_cell.length_b   1.000
_cell.length_c   1.000
_cell.angle_alpha   90.00
_cell.angle_beta   90.00
_cell.angle_gamma   90.00
#
_symmetry.space_group_name_H-M   'P 1'
#
loop_
_entity.id
_entity.type
_entity.pdbx_description
1 polymer ?
#
loop_
_entity_poly.entity_id
_entity_poly.type
_entity_poly.pdbx_seq_one_letter_code
_entity_poly.pdbx_strand_id
1 'polypeptide(L)'
;MTEHSHDHTEPPSDLVLKVKALESLLVEKGLVDPAALDALIDTYENKVGPRNGAEVVARAWSDPEYRVWLLEDATAAIASMGFVGRQGEHMTAVENTAQVHNLVVCTLCSCYPWTVLGLPPVWYKSAPYRSRAVSDPRGVLAEFGTELADSVEIQVWDSTSEMRYMVVPERPAGTDGWLIDELIPLVSRNAMIGVEKARTPGSSVDP
;
A
#
# COMPACT_ATOMS: atom_id res chain seq x y z
N MET A 1 20.86 -52.36 24.21
CA MET A 1 21.29 -50.95 24.30
C MET A 1 20.14 -50.13 23.75
N THR A 2 19.35 -49.55 24.64
CA THR A 2 18.20 -48.69 24.30
C THR A 2 18.74 -47.34 23.86
N GLU A 3 18.55 -46.99 22.58
CA GLU A 3 18.81 -45.66 22.07
C GLU A 3 17.78 -44.69 22.64
N HIS A 4 18.24 -43.76 23.47
CA HIS A 4 17.46 -42.61 23.92
C HIS A 4 17.53 -41.53 22.84
N SER A 5 16.53 -41.50 21.95
CA SER A 5 16.29 -40.37 21.07
C SER A 5 15.84 -39.18 21.92
N HIS A 6 16.76 -38.27 22.22
CA HIS A 6 16.41 -36.99 22.83
C HIS A 6 15.71 -36.14 21.77
N ASP A 7 14.40 -35.97 21.93
CA ASP A 7 13.57 -35.01 21.20
C ASP A 7 14.01 -33.60 21.62
N HIS A 8 15.02 -33.06 20.94
CA HIS A 8 15.46 -31.68 21.14
C HIS A 8 14.64 -30.79 20.20
N THR A 9 13.70 -30.03 20.77
CA THR A 9 13.10 -28.89 20.07
C THR A 9 14.22 -27.93 19.69
N GLU A 10 14.40 -27.67 18.39
CA GLU A 10 15.34 -26.64 17.94
C GLU A 10 14.95 -25.30 18.58
N PRO A 11 15.91 -24.57 19.17
CA PRO A 11 15.62 -23.27 19.74
C PRO A 11 15.14 -22.32 18.63
N PRO A 12 14.23 -21.38 18.94
CA PRO A 12 13.85 -20.33 18.00
C PRO A 12 15.10 -19.58 17.50
N SER A 13 15.02 -19.02 16.29
CA SER A 13 16.12 -18.25 15.74
C SER A 13 16.53 -17.09 16.68
N ASP A 14 17.80 -16.68 16.62
CA ASP A 14 18.33 -15.58 17.44
C ASP A 14 17.49 -14.30 17.33
N LEU A 15 16.89 -14.04 16.17
CA LEU A 15 15.99 -12.91 15.97
C LEU A 15 14.71 -13.05 16.82
N VAL A 16 14.09 -14.23 16.80
CA VAL A 16 12.88 -14.50 17.60
C VAL A 16 13.18 -14.38 19.09
N LEU A 17 14.34 -14.87 19.53
CA LEU A 17 14.78 -14.74 20.93
C LEU A 17 14.97 -13.27 21.32
N LYS A 18 15.61 -12.46 20.47
CA LYS A 18 15.80 -11.02 20.71
C LYS A 18 14.47 -10.26 20.77
N VAL A 19 13.53 -10.57 19.87
CA VAL A 19 12.18 -9.96 19.87
C VAL A 19 11.46 -10.28 21.18
N LYS A 20 11.41 -11.56 21.58
CA LYS A 20 10.76 -11.98 22.83
C LYS A 20 11.41 -11.36 24.07
N ALA A 21 12.74 -11.26 24.09
CA ALA A 21 13.46 -10.65 25.20
C ALA A 21 13.13 -9.15 25.32
N LEU A 22 13.07 -8.43 24.20
CA LEU A 22 12.71 -7.00 24.20
C LEU A 22 11.26 -6.79 24.65
N GLU A 23 10.32 -7.57 24.10
CA GLU A 23 8.91 -7.55 24.49
C GLU A 23 8.76 -7.80 26.00
N SER A 24 9.35 -8.89 26.51
CA SER A 24 9.27 -9.25 27.93
C SER A 24 9.80 -8.13 28.82
N LEU A 25 10.95 -7.53 28.46
CA LEU A 25 11.54 -6.42 29.22
C LEU A 25 10.66 -5.18 29.24
N LEU A 26 10.03 -4.82 28.11
CA LEU A 26 9.16 -3.64 28.03
C LEU A 26 7.84 -3.84 28.78
N VAL A 27 7.28 -5.06 28.75
CA VAL A 27 6.08 -5.43 29.52
C VAL A 27 6.39 -5.45 31.02
N GLU A 28 7.50 -6.07 31.45
CA GLU A 28 7.90 -6.09 32.86
C GLU A 28 8.11 -4.68 33.43
N LYS A 29 8.61 -3.75 32.61
CA LYS A 29 8.76 -2.33 32.96
C LYS A 29 7.46 -1.53 32.92
N GLY A 30 6.33 -2.11 32.50
CA GLY A 30 5.05 -1.42 32.35
C GLY A 30 5.03 -0.37 31.23
N LEU A 31 5.95 -0.46 30.26
CA LEU A 31 6.04 0.46 29.12
C LEU A 31 5.16 0.05 27.95
N VAL A 32 4.79 -1.24 27.88
CA VAL A 32 3.93 -1.82 26.86
C VAL A 32 2.83 -2.63 27.54
N ASP A 33 1.59 -2.41 27.10
CA ASP A 33 0.46 -3.28 27.42
C ASP A 33 0.32 -4.34 26.31
N PRO A 34 0.46 -5.64 26.62
CA PRO A 34 0.29 -6.72 25.64
C PRO A 34 -1.05 -6.67 24.90
N ALA A 35 -2.15 -6.31 25.58
CA ALA A 35 -3.46 -6.25 24.95
C ALA A 35 -3.55 -5.11 23.91
N ALA A 36 -2.87 -4.00 24.18
CA ALA A 36 -2.76 -2.90 23.22
C ALA A 36 -1.88 -3.28 22.01
N LEU A 37 -0.83 -4.08 22.22
CA LEU A 37 0.01 -4.61 21.14
C LEU A 37 -0.80 -5.55 20.24
N ASP A 38 -1.55 -6.49 20.81
CA ASP A 38 -2.42 -7.40 20.07
C ASP A 38 -3.46 -6.64 19.23
N ALA A 39 -4.06 -5.60 19.79
CA ALA A 39 -5.02 -4.75 19.08
C ALA A 39 -4.37 -4.02 17.88
N LEU A 40 -3.11 -3.59 18.02
CA LEU A 40 -2.35 -2.97 16.92
C LEU A 40 -2.02 -3.98 15.81
N ILE A 41 -1.63 -5.20 16.18
CA ILE A 41 -1.35 -6.28 15.23
C ILE A 41 -2.62 -6.58 14.43
N ASP A 42 -3.73 -6.87 15.11
CA ASP A 42 -5.01 -7.19 14.45
C ASP A 42 -5.51 -6.05 13.54
N THR A 43 -5.28 -4.80 13.94
CA THR A 43 -5.64 -3.63 13.11
C THR A 43 -4.96 -3.67 11.75
N TYR A 44 -3.66 -3.94 11.69
CA TYR A 44 -2.90 -3.93 10.43
C TYR A 44 -2.87 -5.27 9.70
N GLU A 45 -3.21 -6.36 10.37
CA GLU A 45 -3.32 -7.68 9.77
C GLU A 45 -4.69 -7.91 9.13
N ASN A 46 -5.77 -7.48 9.79
CA ASN A 46 -7.13 -7.88 9.41
C ASN A 46 -8.08 -6.71 9.07
N LYS A 47 -7.85 -5.50 9.61
CA LYS A 47 -8.82 -4.39 9.51
C LYS A 47 -8.44 -3.33 8.49
N VAL A 48 -7.16 -3.04 8.33
CA VAL A 48 -6.67 -1.97 7.46
C VAL A 48 -5.85 -2.56 6.32
N GLY A 49 -6.29 -2.32 5.08
CA GLY A 49 -5.64 -2.85 3.90
C GLY A 49 -6.04 -2.12 2.62
N PRO A 50 -5.50 -2.56 1.46
CA PRO A 50 -5.68 -1.89 0.17
C PRO A 50 -7.13 -1.83 -0.32
N ARG A 51 -8.04 -2.60 0.28
CA ARG A 51 -9.47 -2.50 -0.02
C ARG A 51 -10.02 -1.09 0.24
N ASN A 52 -9.54 -0.40 1.28
CA ASN A 52 -9.96 0.97 1.61
C ASN A 52 -9.63 1.92 0.45
N GLY A 53 -8.40 1.89 -0.06
CA GLY A 53 -8.00 2.69 -1.21
C GLY A 53 -8.77 2.31 -2.48
N ALA A 54 -9.05 1.03 -2.69
CA ALA A 54 -9.86 0.58 -3.83
C ALA A 54 -11.29 1.14 -3.79
N GLU A 55 -11.90 1.23 -2.61
CA GLU A 55 -13.20 1.89 -2.39
C GLU A 55 -13.14 3.39 -2.69
N VAL A 56 -12.08 4.08 -2.26
CA VAL A 56 -11.84 5.50 -2.59
C VAL A 56 -11.76 5.71 -4.10
N VAL A 57 -10.95 4.91 -4.80
CA VAL A 57 -10.76 5.01 -6.26
C VAL A 57 -12.06 4.67 -7.01
N ALA A 58 -12.74 3.59 -6.64
CA ALA A 58 -13.99 3.17 -7.28
C ALA A 58 -15.10 4.24 -7.15
N ARG A 59 -15.16 4.92 -5.99
CA ARG A 59 -16.03 6.08 -5.79
C ARG A 59 -15.62 7.24 -6.70
N ALA A 60 -14.34 7.60 -6.74
CA ALA A 60 -13.85 8.67 -7.62
C ALA A 60 -14.12 8.39 -9.12
N TRP A 61 -14.08 7.14 -9.55
CA TRP A 61 -14.46 6.76 -10.92
C TRP A 61 -15.94 6.89 -11.22
N SER A 62 -16.80 6.84 -10.20
CA SER A 62 -18.27 6.82 -10.34
C SER A 62 -18.94 8.15 -9.99
N ASP A 63 -18.27 8.99 -9.19
CA ASP A 63 -18.77 10.25 -8.65
C ASP A 63 -17.79 11.38 -9.01
N PRO A 64 -18.09 12.18 -10.06
CA PRO A 64 -17.23 13.27 -10.51
C PRO A 64 -17.02 14.36 -9.46
N GLU A 65 -18.01 14.63 -8.60
CA GLU A 65 -17.89 15.64 -7.54
C GLU A 65 -16.93 15.15 -6.45
N TYR A 66 -17.06 13.88 -6.04
CA TYR A 66 -16.11 13.26 -5.13
C TYR A 66 -14.70 13.19 -5.71
N ARG A 67 -14.55 12.92 -7.02
CA ARG A 67 -13.24 12.94 -7.69
C ARG A 67 -12.59 14.30 -7.60
N VAL A 68 -13.30 15.38 -7.91
CA VAL A 68 -12.77 16.75 -7.79
C VAL A 68 -12.34 17.02 -6.35
N TRP A 69 -13.21 16.70 -5.38
CA TRP A 69 -12.88 16.89 -3.96
C TRP A 69 -11.67 16.07 -3.51
N LEU A 70 -11.56 14.81 -3.94
CA LEU A 70 -10.43 13.94 -3.63
C LEU A 70 -9.09 14.52 -4.13
N LEU A 71 -9.08 15.17 -5.29
CA LEU A 71 -7.87 15.77 -5.86
C LEU A 71 -7.53 17.13 -5.22
N GLU A 72 -8.51 17.84 -4.68
CA GLU A 72 -8.32 19.11 -3.96
C GLU A 72 -7.92 18.91 -2.49
N ASP A 73 -8.60 18.01 -1.79
CA ASP A 73 -8.35 17.67 -0.39
C ASP A 73 -8.60 16.17 -0.14
N ALA A 74 -7.58 15.38 -0.48
CA ALA A 74 -7.65 13.93 -0.31
C ALA A 74 -7.83 13.52 1.15
N THR A 75 -7.34 14.32 2.10
CA THR A 75 -7.46 14.00 3.53
C THR A 75 -8.92 14.03 3.95
N ALA A 76 -9.62 15.12 3.63
CA ALA A 76 -11.04 15.26 3.98
C ALA A 76 -11.93 14.28 3.20
N ALA A 77 -11.67 14.08 1.90
CA ALA A 77 -12.43 13.16 1.07
C ALA A 77 -12.33 11.71 1.58
N ILE A 78 -11.11 11.22 1.87
CA ILE A 78 -10.86 9.88 2.40
C ILE A 78 -11.46 9.73 3.82
N ALA A 79 -11.32 10.75 4.67
CA ALA A 79 -11.92 10.75 6.01
C ALA A 79 -13.46 10.68 5.97
N SER A 80 -14.11 11.25 4.95
CA SER A 80 -15.57 11.17 4.76
C SER A 80 -16.08 9.74 4.60
N MET A 81 -15.21 8.81 4.19
CA MET A 81 -15.49 7.38 4.06
C MET A 81 -15.18 6.59 5.35
N GLY A 82 -14.77 7.28 6.43
CA GLY A 82 -14.37 6.67 7.69
C GLY A 82 -12.93 6.16 7.72
N PHE A 83 -12.15 6.38 6.65
CA PHE A 83 -10.75 6.01 6.58
C PHE A 83 -9.90 7.10 7.21
N VAL A 84 -9.59 6.91 8.50
CA VAL A 84 -8.71 7.79 9.27
C VAL A 84 -7.71 6.95 10.04
N GLY A 85 -6.51 7.47 10.30
CA GLY A 85 -5.52 6.73 11.04
C GLY A 85 -4.09 7.17 10.82
N ARG A 86 -3.18 6.39 11.39
CA ARG A 86 -1.73 6.62 11.34
C ARG A 86 -1.21 6.52 9.92
N GLN A 87 -0.18 7.33 9.63
CA GLN A 87 0.46 7.35 8.32
C GLN A 87 -0.54 7.64 7.20
N GLY A 88 -1.50 8.52 7.46
CA GLY A 88 -2.54 8.96 6.54
C GLY A 88 -3.21 10.25 7.02
N GLU A 89 -2.55 10.97 7.93
CA GLU A 89 -3.02 12.23 8.51
C GLU A 89 -2.99 13.38 7.50
N HIS A 90 -2.11 13.29 6.50
CA HIS A 90 -1.96 14.24 5.40
C HIS A 90 -1.86 13.50 4.07
N MET A 91 -2.98 13.38 3.38
CA MET A 91 -3.09 12.66 2.12
C MET A 91 -3.05 13.61 0.92
N THR A 92 -2.47 13.12 -0.17
CA THR A 92 -2.57 13.69 -1.51
C THR A 92 -2.90 12.58 -2.49
N ALA A 93 -3.97 12.75 -3.24
CA ALA A 93 -4.32 11.86 -4.35
C ALA A 93 -3.68 12.41 -5.63
N VAL A 94 -2.94 11.56 -6.35
CA VAL A 94 -2.26 11.93 -7.60
C VAL A 94 -2.87 11.13 -8.74
N GLU A 95 -3.41 11.82 -9.73
CA GLU A 95 -4.22 11.18 -10.77
C GLU A 95 -3.42 10.79 -11.99
N ASN A 96 -3.57 9.54 -12.42
CA ASN A 96 -3.10 9.09 -13.73
C ASN A 96 -4.04 9.57 -14.83
N THR A 97 -3.45 9.96 -15.95
CA THR A 97 -4.15 10.34 -17.18
C THR A 97 -3.47 9.69 -18.37
N ALA A 98 -4.09 9.79 -19.54
CA ALA A 98 -3.50 9.29 -20.78
C ALA A 98 -2.13 9.91 -21.13
N GLN A 99 -1.72 11.03 -20.49
CA GLN A 99 -0.44 11.68 -20.68
C GLN A 99 0.51 11.59 -19.48
N VAL A 100 0.00 11.31 -18.27
CA VAL A 100 0.78 11.34 -17.02
C VAL A 100 0.52 10.07 -16.21
N HIS A 101 1.60 9.38 -15.84
CA HIS A 101 1.57 8.22 -14.96
C HIS A 101 2.34 8.53 -13.68
N ASN A 102 1.70 8.37 -12.53
CA ASN A 102 2.29 8.64 -11.23
C ASN A 102 2.89 7.35 -10.63
N LEU A 103 4.00 7.50 -9.92
CA LEU A 103 4.68 6.42 -9.20
C LEU A 103 5.10 6.90 -7.82
N VAL A 104 4.73 6.19 -6.75
CA VAL A 104 5.03 6.59 -5.36
C VAL A 104 6.20 5.79 -4.81
N VAL A 105 7.13 6.46 -4.11
CA VAL A 105 8.26 5.82 -3.43
C VAL A 105 8.56 6.54 -2.11
N CYS A 106 9.33 5.88 -1.24
CA CYS A 106 10.03 6.54 -0.15
C CYS A 106 11.49 6.13 -0.22
N THR A 107 12.34 6.95 -0.84
CA THR A 107 13.75 6.61 -1.07
C THR A 107 14.51 6.41 0.24
N LEU A 108 14.15 7.16 1.28
CA LEU A 108 14.86 7.18 2.57
C LEU A 108 14.51 6.01 3.50
N CYS A 109 13.28 5.49 3.43
CA CYS A 109 12.85 4.40 4.31
C CYS A 109 11.69 3.58 3.72
N SER A 110 10.45 3.93 4.07
CA SER A 110 9.26 3.14 3.78
C SER A 110 7.95 3.90 4.03
N CYS A 111 7.95 5.24 4.02
CA CYS A 111 6.74 6.05 4.20
C CYS A 111 5.65 5.61 3.19
N TYR A 112 4.43 5.40 3.69
CA TYR A 112 3.36 4.73 2.94
C TYR A 112 1.99 5.05 3.56
N PRO A 113 0.89 5.19 2.78
CA PRO A 113 -0.40 5.60 3.30
C PRO A 113 -1.16 4.45 4.00
N TRP A 114 -0.84 4.14 5.26
CA TRP A 114 -1.37 2.93 5.93
C TRP A 114 -2.90 2.94 6.01
N THR A 115 -3.51 4.10 6.28
CA THR A 115 -4.96 4.29 6.39
C THR A 115 -5.74 3.72 5.20
N VAL A 116 -5.19 3.82 3.98
CA VAL A 116 -5.87 3.38 2.75
C VAL A 116 -5.23 2.16 2.08
N LEU A 117 -3.94 1.89 2.32
CA LEU A 117 -3.22 0.80 1.64
C LEU A 117 -2.68 -0.30 2.58
N GLY A 118 -2.87 -0.17 3.89
CA GLY A 118 -2.28 -1.07 4.88
C GLY A 118 -0.76 -0.97 4.95
N LEU A 119 -0.09 -2.01 5.43
CA LEU A 119 1.37 -2.02 5.50
C LEU A 119 2.02 -2.19 4.12
N PRO A 120 3.14 -1.51 3.84
CA PRO A 120 3.80 -1.58 2.54
C PRO A 120 4.36 -2.98 2.25
N PRO A 121 4.30 -3.43 0.97
CA PRO A 121 4.88 -4.70 0.56
C PRO A 121 6.40 -4.70 0.75
N VAL A 122 6.99 -5.90 0.83
CA VAL A 122 8.44 -6.07 1.06
C VAL A 122 9.26 -5.38 -0.03
N TRP A 123 8.86 -5.49 -1.30
CA TRP A 123 9.58 -4.87 -2.41
C TRP A 123 9.62 -3.35 -2.32
N TYR A 124 8.56 -2.70 -1.81
CA TYR A 124 8.49 -1.24 -1.68
C TYR A 124 9.54 -0.72 -0.68
N LYS A 125 9.81 -1.50 0.37
CA LYS A 125 10.81 -1.19 1.42
C LYS A 125 12.25 -1.52 0.99
N SER A 126 12.41 -2.26 -0.10
CA SER A 126 13.68 -2.82 -0.54
C SER A 126 14.55 -1.77 -1.23
N ALA A 127 15.88 -1.93 -1.12
CA ALA A 127 16.83 -1.06 -1.81
C ALA A 127 16.63 -1.04 -3.34
N PRO A 128 16.42 -2.18 -4.04
CA PRO A 128 16.22 -2.17 -5.49
C PRO A 128 15.13 -1.21 -5.97
N TYR A 129 13.94 -1.25 -5.35
CA TYR A 129 12.86 -0.33 -5.70
C TYR A 129 13.22 1.11 -5.35
N ARG A 130 13.63 1.34 -4.10
CA ARG A 130 13.87 2.68 -3.55
C ARG A 130 14.97 3.44 -4.28
N SER A 131 16.02 2.76 -4.74
CA SER A 131 17.11 3.43 -5.46
C SER A 131 16.76 3.73 -6.92
N ARG A 132 15.95 2.88 -7.56
CA ARG A 132 15.71 2.95 -9.01
C ARG A 132 14.43 3.67 -9.40
N ALA A 133 13.39 3.66 -8.56
CA ALA A 133 12.12 4.31 -8.89
C ALA A 133 12.29 5.81 -9.24
N VAL A 134 13.27 6.48 -8.64
CA VAL A 134 13.56 7.91 -8.91
C VAL A 134 14.54 8.17 -10.05
N SER A 135 15.31 7.17 -10.49
CA SER A 135 16.36 7.34 -11.52
C SER A 135 16.05 6.65 -12.85
N ASP A 136 15.37 5.50 -12.77
CA ASP A 136 14.94 4.67 -13.89
C ASP A 136 13.52 4.14 -13.63
N PRO A 137 12.51 5.03 -13.56
CA PRO A 137 11.13 4.62 -13.29
C PRO A 137 10.59 3.68 -14.38
N ARG A 138 10.94 3.89 -15.65
CA ARG A 138 10.49 3.02 -16.75
C ARG A 138 11.02 1.59 -16.60
N GLY A 139 12.31 1.41 -16.29
CA GLY A 139 12.87 0.09 -16.05
C GLY A 139 12.24 -0.62 -14.85
N VAL A 140 11.93 0.12 -13.77
CA VAL A 140 11.17 -0.43 -12.64
C VAL A 140 9.77 -0.86 -13.07
N LEU A 141 9.03 -0.03 -13.81
CA LEU A 141 7.69 -0.37 -14.29
C LEU A 141 7.68 -1.60 -15.20
N ALA A 142 8.68 -1.74 -16.08
CA ALA A 142 8.83 -2.92 -16.95
C ALA A 142 9.01 -4.21 -16.14
N GLU A 143 9.70 -4.17 -14.99
CA GLU A 143 9.84 -5.34 -14.10
C GLU A 143 8.52 -5.77 -13.43
N PHE A 144 7.57 -4.84 -13.29
CA PHE A 144 6.19 -5.13 -12.88
C PHE A 144 5.26 -5.48 -14.07
N GLY A 145 5.79 -5.53 -15.29
CA GLY A 145 5.02 -5.79 -16.51
C GLY A 145 4.24 -4.57 -17.03
N THR A 146 4.55 -3.38 -16.54
CA THR A 146 3.90 -2.13 -16.95
C THR A 146 4.71 -1.41 -18.01
N GLU A 147 4.26 -1.53 -19.25
CA GLU A 147 4.82 -0.80 -20.38
C GLU A 147 4.02 0.48 -20.65
N LEU A 148 4.73 1.61 -20.72
CA LEU A 148 4.17 2.92 -21.03
C LEU A 148 4.79 3.45 -22.32
N ALA A 149 3.98 4.10 -23.16
CA ALA A 149 4.51 4.78 -24.34
C ALA A 149 5.55 5.84 -23.93
N ASP A 150 6.54 6.08 -24.80
CA ASP A 150 7.60 7.05 -24.55
C ASP A 150 7.07 8.48 -24.34
N SER A 151 5.90 8.78 -24.92
CA SER A 151 5.22 10.07 -24.79
C SER A 151 4.51 10.28 -23.45
N VAL A 152 4.32 9.24 -22.64
CA VAL A 152 3.68 9.35 -21.31
C VAL A 152 4.71 9.87 -20.32
N GLU A 153 4.43 11.00 -19.69
CA GLU A 153 5.26 11.54 -18.60
C GLU A 153 5.12 10.65 -17.36
N ILE A 154 6.24 10.38 -16.68
CA ILE A 154 6.20 9.68 -15.39
C ILE A 154 6.55 10.66 -14.27
N GLN A 155 5.61 10.87 -13.35
CA GLN A 155 5.81 11.70 -12.18
C GLN A 155 6.08 10.82 -10.96
N VAL A 156 7.29 10.89 -10.44
CA VAL A 156 7.71 10.11 -9.27
C VAL A 156 7.55 10.96 -8.01
N TRP A 157 6.74 10.47 -7.07
CA TRP A 157 6.45 11.12 -5.80
C TRP A 157 7.26 10.46 -4.69
N ASP A 158 8.36 11.12 -4.29
CA ASP A 158 9.17 10.67 -3.17
C ASP A 158 8.62 11.20 -1.84
N SER A 159 8.22 10.29 -0.97
CA SER A 159 7.60 10.56 0.34
C SER A 159 8.66 10.94 1.38
N THR A 160 9.24 12.13 1.22
CA THR A 160 10.35 12.66 2.05
C THR A 160 9.88 13.46 3.27
N SER A 161 8.56 13.69 3.40
CA SER A 161 7.92 14.40 4.52
C SER A 161 6.77 13.57 5.10
N GLU A 162 5.94 14.17 5.95
CA GLU A 162 4.73 13.54 6.49
C GLU A 162 3.53 13.53 5.51
N MET A 163 3.71 14.08 4.30
CA MET A 163 2.73 13.89 3.22
C MET A 163 2.73 12.43 2.75
N ARG A 164 1.54 11.89 2.46
CA ARG A 164 1.36 10.53 1.95
C ARG A 164 0.58 10.58 0.64
N TYR A 165 1.09 9.85 -0.35
CA TYR A 165 0.54 9.86 -1.71
C TYR A 165 -0.19 8.55 -2.00
N MET A 166 -1.32 8.66 -2.70
CA MET A 166 -2.03 7.52 -3.29
C MET A 166 -2.31 7.84 -4.76
N VAL A 167 -1.98 6.90 -5.65
CA VAL A 167 -2.30 7.04 -7.07
C VAL A 167 -3.78 6.73 -7.29
N VAL A 168 -4.45 7.60 -8.04
CA VAL A 168 -5.78 7.32 -8.61
C VAL A 168 -5.54 6.83 -10.04
N PRO A 169 -5.56 5.51 -10.30
CA PRO A 169 -5.34 4.97 -11.63
C PRO A 169 -6.49 5.35 -12.58
N GLU A 170 -6.22 5.34 -13.89
CA GLU A 170 -7.26 5.53 -14.91
C GLU A 170 -8.30 4.39 -14.85
N ARG A 171 -9.58 4.75 -15.01
CA ARG A 171 -10.67 3.77 -15.11
C ARG A 171 -10.48 2.94 -16.38
N PRO A 172 -10.42 1.60 -16.29
CA PRO A 172 -10.26 0.76 -17.46
C PRO A 172 -11.51 0.81 -18.36
N ALA A 173 -11.29 0.78 -19.67
CA ALA A 173 -12.38 0.72 -20.66
C ALA A 173 -13.24 -0.54 -20.49
N GLY A 174 -14.50 -0.48 -20.96
CA GLY A 174 -15.45 -1.59 -20.85
C GLY A 174 -16.07 -1.76 -19.46
N THR A 175 -15.97 -0.73 -18.61
CA THR A 175 -16.60 -0.68 -17.29
C THR A 175 -17.75 0.32 -17.21
N ASP A 176 -18.24 0.83 -18.34
CA ASP A 176 -19.34 1.80 -18.37
C ASP A 176 -20.59 1.24 -17.67
N GLY A 177 -21.19 2.03 -16.79
CA GLY A 177 -22.39 1.64 -16.03
C GLY A 177 -22.17 0.63 -14.90
N TRP A 178 -20.93 0.17 -14.66
CA TRP A 178 -20.63 -0.72 -13.54
C TRP A 178 -20.88 -0.03 -12.20
N LEU A 179 -21.36 -0.82 -11.24
CA LEU A 179 -21.52 -0.40 -9.86
C LEU A 179 -20.17 -0.32 -9.15
N ILE A 180 -20.10 0.44 -8.06
CA ILE A 180 -18.88 0.60 -7.25
C ILE A 180 -18.28 -0.76 -6.84
N ASP A 181 -19.13 -1.70 -6.38
CA ASP A 181 -18.69 -3.03 -5.95
C ASP A 181 -18.04 -3.86 -7.07
N GLU A 182 -18.40 -3.60 -8.32
CA GLU A 182 -17.82 -4.25 -9.50
C GLU A 182 -16.49 -3.60 -9.92
N LEU A 183 -16.30 -2.32 -9.59
CA LEU A 183 -15.08 -1.56 -9.88
C LEU A 183 -13.95 -1.83 -8.88
N ILE A 184 -14.28 -2.03 -7.59
CA ILE A 184 -13.29 -2.26 -6.51
C ILE A 184 -12.26 -3.35 -6.88
N PRO A 185 -12.65 -4.54 -7.39
CA PRO A 185 -11.70 -5.61 -7.73
C PRO A 185 -10.69 -5.25 -8.83
N LEU A 186 -10.98 -4.20 -9.61
CA LEU A 186 -10.10 -3.72 -10.67
C LEU A 186 -8.94 -2.86 -10.14
N VAL A 187 -9.09 -2.32 -8.93
CA VAL A 187 -8.10 -1.45 -8.30
C VAL A 187 -7.16 -2.30 -7.43
N SER A 188 -6.02 -2.68 -7.99
CA SER A 188 -4.99 -3.40 -7.23
C SER A 188 -4.21 -2.46 -6.31
N ARG A 189 -3.60 -3.01 -5.25
CA ARG A 189 -2.63 -2.25 -4.44
C ARG A 189 -1.53 -1.64 -5.32
N ASN A 190 -1.03 -2.42 -6.28
CA ASN A 190 0.04 -2.00 -7.18
C ASN A 190 -0.38 -0.83 -8.08
N ALA A 191 -1.63 -0.81 -8.53
CA ALA A 191 -2.20 0.33 -9.27
C ALA A 191 -2.26 1.61 -8.43
N MET A 192 -2.55 1.50 -7.14
CA MET A 192 -2.57 2.66 -6.21
C MET A 192 -1.18 3.10 -5.72
N ILE A 193 -0.14 2.30 -5.94
CA ILE A 193 1.27 2.72 -5.80
C ILE A 193 1.78 3.32 -7.11
N GLY A 194 1.18 2.92 -8.24
CA GLY A 194 1.58 3.34 -9.58
C GLY A 194 2.58 2.40 -10.27
N VAL A 195 2.84 1.21 -9.73
CA VAL A 195 3.70 0.22 -10.42
C VAL A 195 2.95 -0.60 -11.48
N GLU A 196 1.62 -0.57 -11.42
CA GLU A 196 0.70 -1.21 -12.38
C GLU A 196 -0.38 -0.24 -12.84
N LYS A 197 -1.07 -0.59 -13.93
CA LYS A 197 -2.37 0.03 -14.28
C LYS A 197 -3.49 -0.68 -13.52
N ALA A 198 -4.67 -0.06 -13.48
CA ALA A 198 -5.87 -0.77 -13.05
C ALA A 198 -6.11 -2.00 -13.94
N ARG A 199 -6.65 -3.07 -13.35
CA ARG A 199 -6.94 -4.31 -14.07
C ARG A 199 -8.07 -4.08 -15.06
N THR A 200 -7.95 -4.64 -16.25
CA THR A 200 -9.03 -4.62 -17.25
C THR A 200 -10.06 -5.71 -16.94
N PRO A 201 -11.35 -5.54 -17.30
CA PRO A 201 -12.33 -6.62 -17.20
C PRO A 201 -11.82 -7.91 -17.86
N GLY A 202 -11.97 -9.04 -17.16
CA GLY A 202 -11.55 -10.36 -17.66
C GLY A 202 -10.06 -10.71 -17.51
N SER A 203 -9.23 -9.82 -16.94
CA SER A 203 -7.86 -10.18 -16.57
C SER A 203 -7.85 -11.09 -15.33
N SER A 204 -7.03 -12.15 -15.37
CA SER A 204 -6.91 -13.09 -14.25
C SER A 204 -6.24 -12.42 -13.06
N VAL A 205 -6.76 -12.69 -11.86
CA VAL A 205 -6.12 -12.30 -10.61
C VAL A 205 -4.92 -13.24 -10.41
N ASP A 206 -3.70 -12.75 -10.66
CA ASP A 206 -2.55 -13.45 -10.10
C ASP A 206 -2.61 -13.30 -8.57
N PRO A 207 -2.51 -14.43 -7.83
CA PRO A 207 -2.68 -14.47 -6.38
C PRO A 207 -1.62 -13.68 -5.59
#